data_AF-A0A939BMC9-F1
#
_entry.id   AF-A0A939BMC9-F1
#
_cell.length_a   1.000
_cell.length_b   1.000
_cell.length_c   1.000
_cell.angle_alpha   90.00
_cell.angle_beta   90.00
_cell.angle_gamma   90.00
#
_symmetry.space_group_name_H-M   'P 1'
#
loop_
_entity.id
_entity.type
_entity.pdbx_description
1 polymer ?
#
loop_
_entity_poly.entity_id
_entity_poly.type
_entity_poly.pdbx_seq_one_letter_code
_entity_poly.pdbx_strand_id
1 'polypeptide(L)'
;MNKLLNKFVLLTWLLIIAFSFSWNKLNAINVILLAVIAVVAGFYTVQWLRFKNDSEEKNLLDLSENVSFKAQQLIWLIKDNNTKIQDLTELFEEIASGAEDNAASIEEISASIEELSSSSEVISDKTDSLEEVCKVALSSAQKNKKWIKEAAETLIDVSDNVEQSSQSIDDLREVSQSISSLLDRIKEITDQIDLLALNASIEAARAGEAGQGFTVVAEEIKSLSEETDELTNEIQTTINEINNEVENTSQIIADGVDEIADVEDISQKSIDGFDDITDNINRIIDLAEELSTQTESQASATSQSTIAVDSITQESVKISDKVQKAYSIIKEQSQNSEDVLDYSKNLNQIGYDLHQKSVQEKDDDTIIFGVNPFAKPEVVKKLYVPILNQVSASLGKEAKTIIVADYESLINYIDQQLIDVGWFSPLAYVEASEKADIEPLVTPVINGQPSYQGYIFTRKDSGVEQLNELKNRSIGFVDPLSASGYIYPKNLIQQAGVNLQHDLDSIQFLGNHDKVIKGVLNNKVDVGATYDEAWARAQESGLAIEKLKIIKETEAIPKDVIAGRAGLSSRLLSKLKQNFIKLSQKSANNNVLTNAGIDDFVESDDQTFDIVRKYRNN
;
A
#
# COMPACT_ATOMS: atom_id res chain seq x y z
N MET A 1 -22.56 -5.25 73.58
CA MET A 1 -22.57 -5.20 72.09
C MET A 1 -23.97 -5.13 71.46
N ASN A 2 -24.93 -6.00 71.80
CA ASN A 2 -26.26 -6.05 71.14
C ASN A 2 -27.08 -4.74 71.11
N LYS A 3 -26.96 -3.85 72.10
CA LYS A 3 -27.69 -2.57 72.12
C LYS A 3 -27.07 -1.48 71.23
N LEU A 4 -25.77 -1.54 70.95
CA LEU A 4 -25.08 -0.61 70.06
C LEU A 4 -25.31 -0.98 68.58
N LEU A 5 -25.36 -2.28 68.28
CA LEU A 5 -25.60 -2.79 66.94
C LEU A 5 -27.06 -2.60 66.49
N ASN A 6 -28.04 -2.85 67.36
CA ASN A 6 -29.44 -2.54 67.07
C ASN A 6 -29.67 -1.04 66.84
N LYS A 7 -28.91 -0.18 67.54
CA LYS A 7 -28.93 1.27 67.28
C LYS A 7 -28.32 1.59 65.92
N PHE A 8 -27.26 0.91 65.50
CA PHE A 8 -26.63 1.11 64.18
C PHE A 8 -27.56 0.68 63.04
N VAL A 9 -28.21 -0.47 63.16
CA VAL A 9 -29.21 -0.96 62.19
C VAL A 9 -30.42 -0.04 62.13
N LEU A 10 -30.92 0.45 63.28
CA LEU A 10 -31.98 1.46 63.30
C LEU A 10 -31.52 2.77 62.66
N LEU A 11 -30.28 3.19 62.89
CA LEU A 11 -29.72 4.43 62.33
C LEU A 11 -29.58 4.31 60.81
N THR A 12 -29.16 3.16 60.29
CA THR A 12 -29.09 2.91 58.85
C THR A 12 -30.47 2.88 58.21
N TRP A 13 -31.47 2.27 58.85
CA TRP A 13 -32.86 2.31 58.36
C TRP A 13 -33.45 3.72 58.44
N LEU A 14 -33.17 4.47 59.50
CA LEU A 14 -33.59 5.87 59.63
C LEU A 14 -32.89 6.78 58.60
N LEU A 15 -31.63 6.53 58.26
CA LEU A 15 -30.91 7.26 57.21
C LEU A 15 -31.47 6.93 55.82
N ILE A 16 -31.77 5.66 55.52
CA ILE A 16 -32.43 5.24 54.28
C ILE A 16 -33.80 5.89 54.15
N ILE A 17 -34.60 5.93 55.23
CA ILE A 17 -35.92 6.57 55.25
C ILE A 17 -35.79 8.09 55.14
N ALA A 18 -34.88 8.73 55.87
CA ALA A 18 -34.66 10.17 55.80
C ALA A 18 -34.16 10.62 54.41
N PHE A 19 -33.35 9.81 53.73
CA PHE A 19 -32.89 10.08 52.37
C PHE A 19 -33.94 9.77 51.29
N SER A 20 -34.85 8.81 51.53
CA SER A 20 -35.97 8.53 50.62
C SER A 20 -36.93 9.73 50.49
N PHE A 21 -36.98 10.61 51.49
CA PHE A 21 -37.73 11.87 51.42
C PHE A 21 -37.03 13.00 50.62
N SER A 22 -35.77 12.81 50.19
CA SER A 22 -34.99 13.78 49.40
C SER A 22 -34.92 13.41 47.90
N TRP A 23 -35.86 12.58 47.43
CA TRP A 23 -35.90 11.98 46.08
C TRP A 23 -35.85 13.01 44.92
N ASN A 24 -36.30 14.25 45.15
CA ASN A 24 -36.42 15.27 44.11
C ASN A 24 -35.12 16.05 43.79
N LYS A 25 -33.95 15.69 44.36
CA LYS A 25 -32.70 16.47 44.19
C LYS A 25 -31.42 15.68 43.86
N LEU A 26 -31.50 14.40 43.50
CA LEU A 26 -30.30 13.58 43.28
C LEU A 26 -30.07 13.25 41.79
N ASN A 27 -28.90 13.62 41.25
CA ASN A 27 -28.45 13.23 39.91
C ASN A 27 -28.17 11.71 39.85
N ALA A 28 -28.19 11.13 38.64
CA ALA A 28 -28.07 9.68 38.38
C ALA A 28 -26.90 8.99 39.13
N ILE A 29 -25.78 9.69 39.32
CA ILE A 29 -24.61 9.19 40.05
C ILE A 29 -24.94 8.88 41.52
N ASN A 30 -25.74 9.71 42.19
CA ASN A 30 -26.11 9.51 43.58
C ASN A 30 -27.12 8.35 43.76
N VAL A 31 -27.95 8.10 42.74
CA VAL A 31 -28.86 6.94 42.72
C VAL A 31 -28.07 5.64 42.57
N ILE A 32 -27.05 5.63 41.71
CA ILE A 32 -26.13 4.50 41.55
C ILE A 32 -25.34 4.28 42.86
N LEU A 33 -24.83 5.34 43.48
CA LEU A 33 -24.10 5.25 44.75
C LEU A 33 -24.98 4.67 45.87
N LEU A 34 -26.25 5.10 45.97
CA LEU A 34 -27.22 4.55 46.93
C LEU A 34 -27.59 3.10 46.63
N ALA A 35 -27.73 2.73 45.36
CA ALA A 35 -27.95 1.35 44.95
C ALA A 35 -26.74 0.47 45.31
N VAL A 36 -25.51 0.95 45.09
CA VAL A 36 -24.28 0.26 45.50
C VAL A 36 -24.23 0.12 47.03
N ILE A 37 -24.53 1.18 47.80
CA ILE A 37 -24.57 1.12 49.27
C ILE A 37 -25.64 0.12 49.75
N ALA A 38 -26.83 0.10 49.13
CA ALA A 38 -27.90 -0.84 49.49
C ALA A 38 -27.56 -2.29 49.12
N VAL A 39 -26.90 -2.52 47.98
CA VAL A 39 -26.42 -3.84 47.57
C VAL A 39 -25.29 -4.30 48.49
N VAL A 40 -24.36 -3.42 48.85
CA VAL A 40 -23.27 -3.69 49.80
C VAL A 40 -23.84 -3.97 51.18
N ALA A 41 -24.77 -3.15 51.68
CA ALA A 41 -25.44 -3.38 52.96
C ALA A 41 -26.26 -4.68 52.96
N GLY A 42 -26.98 -4.98 51.87
CA GLY A 42 -27.70 -6.23 51.67
C GLY A 42 -26.75 -7.44 51.63
N PHE A 43 -25.63 -7.33 50.93
CA PHE A 43 -24.57 -8.34 50.87
C PHE A 43 -23.98 -8.60 52.26
N TYR A 44 -23.66 -7.55 53.02
CA TYR A 44 -23.18 -7.69 54.41
C TYR A 44 -24.26 -8.24 55.35
N THR A 45 -25.55 -7.93 55.13
CA THR A 45 -26.65 -8.47 55.94
C THR A 45 -26.89 -9.96 55.65
N VAL A 46 -26.81 -10.36 54.38
CA VAL A 46 -26.92 -11.77 53.95
C VAL A 46 -25.69 -12.56 54.38
N GLN A 47 -24.49 -11.99 54.28
CA GLN A 47 -23.29 -12.57 54.87
C GLN A 47 -23.45 -12.72 56.39
N TRP A 48 -23.92 -11.68 57.10
CA TRP A 48 -24.14 -11.73 58.55
C TRP A 48 -25.14 -12.81 58.99
N LEU A 49 -26.17 -13.07 58.19
CA LEU A 49 -27.10 -14.18 58.43
C LEU A 49 -26.47 -15.55 58.18
N ARG A 50 -25.50 -15.67 57.25
CA ARG A 50 -24.65 -16.87 57.09
C ARG A 50 -23.62 -17.03 58.21
N PHE A 51 -23.02 -15.93 58.68
CA PHE A 51 -22.06 -15.87 59.80
C PHE A 51 -22.58 -16.50 61.11
N LYS A 52 -23.90 -16.67 61.26
CA LYS A 52 -24.50 -17.23 62.48
C LYS A 52 -24.58 -18.76 62.49
N ASN A 53 -24.41 -19.43 61.35
CA ASN A 53 -24.64 -20.87 61.20
C ASN A 53 -23.37 -21.71 60.97
N ASP A 54 -22.26 -21.08 60.57
CA ASP A 54 -20.93 -21.71 60.42
C ASP A 54 -19.97 -21.07 61.44
N SER A 55 -18.91 -21.78 61.86
CA SER A 55 -17.91 -21.23 62.80
C SER A 55 -17.34 -19.90 62.26
N GLU A 56 -17.17 -18.90 63.12
CA GLU A 56 -16.66 -17.56 62.75
C GLU A 56 -15.31 -17.65 62.00
N GLU A 57 -14.53 -18.70 62.28
CA GLU A 57 -13.21 -19.02 61.71
C GLU A 57 -13.27 -19.41 60.22
N LYS A 58 -14.18 -20.31 59.82
CA LYS A 58 -14.35 -20.74 58.42
C LYS A 58 -14.72 -19.57 57.51
N ASN A 59 -15.52 -18.65 58.04
CA ASN A 59 -15.98 -17.47 57.32
C ASN A 59 -14.85 -16.47 57.01
N LEU A 60 -13.77 -16.42 57.81
CA LEU A 60 -12.64 -15.51 57.58
C LEU A 60 -11.67 -16.03 56.51
N LEU A 61 -11.41 -17.35 56.47
CA LEU A 61 -10.62 -17.99 55.40
C LEU A 61 -11.34 -17.89 54.05
N ASP A 62 -12.66 -18.10 54.03
CA ASP A 62 -13.46 -17.90 52.81
C ASP A 62 -13.43 -16.46 52.33
N LEU A 63 -13.48 -15.50 53.26
CA LEU A 63 -13.42 -14.09 52.92
C LEU A 63 -12.03 -13.70 52.40
N SER A 64 -10.94 -14.17 53.02
CA SER A 64 -9.57 -13.89 52.55
C SER A 64 -9.31 -14.49 51.17
N GLU A 65 -9.75 -15.74 50.93
CA GLU A 65 -9.65 -16.37 49.61
C GLU A 65 -10.38 -15.54 48.55
N ASN A 66 -11.63 -15.17 48.81
CA ASN A 66 -12.45 -14.43 47.84
C ASN A 66 -11.91 -13.02 47.57
N VAL A 67 -11.48 -12.29 48.59
CA VAL A 67 -10.90 -10.94 48.44
C VAL A 67 -9.59 -11.00 47.66
N SER A 68 -8.67 -11.90 48.05
CA SER A 68 -7.40 -12.10 47.35
C SER A 68 -7.63 -12.49 45.89
N PHE A 69 -8.52 -13.44 45.63
CA PHE A 69 -8.86 -13.87 44.26
C PHE A 69 -9.39 -12.71 43.41
N LYS A 70 -10.34 -11.94 43.93
CA LYS A 70 -10.93 -10.80 43.20
C LYS A 70 -9.94 -9.67 42.99
N ALA A 71 -9.08 -9.39 43.97
CA ALA A 71 -8.01 -8.42 43.83
C ALA A 71 -7.01 -8.84 42.73
N GLN A 72 -6.59 -10.11 42.72
CA GLN A 72 -5.73 -10.62 41.64
C GLN A 72 -6.39 -10.53 40.26
N GLN A 73 -7.68 -10.87 40.18
CA GLN A 73 -8.45 -10.78 38.95
C GLN A 73 -8.48 -9.34 38.41
N LEU A 74 -8.65 -8.35 39.29
CA LEU A 74 -8.59 -6.94 38.91
C LEU A 74 -7.19 -6.51 38.47
N ILE A 75 -6.14 -6.84 39.23
CA ILE A 75 -4.75 -6.53 38.86
C ILE A 75 -4.43 -7.06 37.45
N TRP A 76 -4.83 -8.31 37.17
CA TRP A 76 -4.61 -8.90 35.85
C TRP A 76 -5.37 -8.13 34.75
N LEU A 77 -6.65 -7.83 34.96
CA LEU A 77 -7.48 -7.11 33.99
C LEU A 77 -6.94 -5.71 33.68
N ILE A 78 -6.41 -5.02 34.68
CA ILE A 78 -5.85 -3.67 34.53
C ILE A 78 -4.53 -3.72 33.77
N LYS A 79 -3.67 -4.72 34.04
CA LYS A 79 -2.44 -4.94 33.25
C LYS A 79 -2.76 -5.19 31.78
N ASP A 80 -3.73 -6.05 31.49
CA ASP A 80 -4.21 -6.32 30.12
C ASP A 80 -4.81 -5.06 29.47
N ASN A 81 -5.56 -4.26 30.24
CA ASN A 81 -6.10 -2.99 29.77
C ASN A 81 -4.99 -1.98 29.43
N ASN A 82 -3.94 -1.89 30.24
CA ASN A 82 -2.80 -1.00 29.99
C ASN A 82 -2.05 -1.38 28.71
N THR A 83 -1.87 -2.68 28.42
CA THR A 83 -1.31 -3.12 27.14
C THR A 83 -2.18 -2.67 25.97
N LYS A 84 -3.51 -2.80 26.08
CA LYS A 84 -4.44 -2.32 25.04
C LYS A 84 -4.42 -0.80 24.88
N ILE A 85 -4.22 -0.05 25.95
CA ILE A 85 -4.03 1.42 25.89
C ILE A 85 -2.76 1.76 25.11
N GLN A 86 -1.68 1.02 25.30
CA GLN A 86 -0.45 1.19 24.50
C GLN A 86 -0.68 0.91 23.03
N ASP A 87 -1.35 -0.20 22.70
CA ASP A 87 -1.72 -0.54 21.32
C ASP A 87 -2.57 0.58 20.67
N LEU A 88 -3.47 1.22 21.44
CA LEU A 88 -4.24 2.36 20.96
C LEU A 88 -3.37 3.60 20.71
N THR A 89 -2.39 3.89 21.57
CA THR A 89 -1.45 5.01 21.36
C THR A 89 -0.69 4.84 20.05
N GLU A 90 -0.12 3.66 19.80
CA GLU A 90 0.61 3.35 18.56
C GLU A 90 -0.30 3.53 17.33
N LEU A 91 -1.53 3.01 17.40
CA LEU A 91 -2.52 3.17 16.32
C LEU A 91 -2.85 4.66 16.03
N PHE A 92 -2.98 5.50 17.06
CA PHE A 92 -3.26 6.92 16.85
C PHE A 92 -2.03 7.73 16.39
N GLU A 93 -0.82 7.27 16.69
CA GLU A 93 0.42 7.83 16.11
C GLU A 93 0.48 7.57 14.61
N GLU A 94 0.17 6.34 14.18
CA GLU A 94 0.07 5.99 12.77
C GLU A 94 -1.01 6.81 12.03
N ILE A 95 -2.19 6.98 12.63
CA ILE A 95 -3.27 7.80 12.05
C ILE A 95 -2.85 9.28 11.95
N ALA A 96 -2.13 9.80 12.96
CA ALA A 96 -1.63 11.18 12.94
C ALA A 96 -0.64 11.38 11.76
N SER A 97 0.34 10.48 11.63
CA SER A 97 1.31 10.52 10.54
C SER A 97 0.62 10.44 9.18
N GLY A 98 -0.35 9.53 9.02
CA GLY A 98 -1.12 9.41 7.77
C GLY A 98 -1.95 10.66 7.43
N ALA A 99 -2.42 11.40 8.44
CA ALA A 99 -3.12 12.68 8.21
C ALA A 99 -2.17 13.78 7.73
N GLU A 100 -0.93 13.82 8.24
CA GLU A 100 0.12 14.73 7.76
C GLU A 100 0.53 14.41 6.32
N ASP A 101 0.72 13.13 5.98
CA ASP A 101 1.02 12.69 4.62
C ASP A 101 -0.11 13.06 3.63
N ASN A 102 -1.37 12.92 4.06
CA ASN A 102 -2.52 13.37 3.28
C ASN A 102 -2.51 14.89 3.07
N ALA A 103 -2.14 15.69 4.07
CA ALA A 103 -2.06 17.14 3.94
C ALA A 103 -1.00 17.56 2.90
N ALA A 104 0.18 16.93 2.93
CA ALA A 104 1.22 17.18 1.91
C ALA A 104 0.75 16.80 0.50
N SER A 105 0.09 15.64 0.37
CA SER A 105 -0.45 15.18 -0.92
C SER A 105 -1.53 16.13 -1.47
N ILE A 106 -2.35 16.71 -0.60
CA ILE A 106 -3.38 17.70 -0.95
C ILE A 106 -2.75 18.99 -1.49
N GLU A 107 -1.66 19.48 -0.91
CA GLU A 107 -0.96 20.67 -1.40
C GLU A 107 -0.40 20.43 -2.82
N GLU A 108 0.19 19.25 -3.07
CA GLU A 108 0.71 18.87 -4.39
C GLU A 108 -0.41 18.77 -5.45
N ILE A 109 -1.53 18.13 -5.10
CA ILE A 109 -2.70 18.05 -5.99
C ILE A 109 -3.27 19.45 -6.26
N SER A 110 -3.31 20.33 -5.26
CA SER A 110 -3.80 21.71 -5.42
C SER A 110 -2.95 22.48 -6.41
N ALA A 111 -1.61 22.41 -6.30
CA ALA A 111 -0.71 23.04 -7.26
C ALA A 111 -0.91 22.49 -8.68
N SER A 112 -1.10 21.17 -8.81
CA SER A 112 -1.38 20.52 -10.10
C SER A 112 -2.70 20.98 -10.71
N ILE A 113 -3.73 21.21 -9.90
CA ILE A 113 -5.03 21.75 -10.34
C ILE A 113 -4.88 23.19 -10.84
N GLU A 114 -4.12 24.03 -10.15
CA GLU A 114 -3.83 25.40 -10.60
C GLU A 114 -3.09 25.41 -11.95
N GLU A 115 -2.10 24.53 -12.11
CA GLU A 115 -1.38 24.37 -13.38
C GLU A 115 -2.30 23.89 -14.51
N LEU A 116 -3.18 22.91 -14.24
CA LEU A 116 -4.17 22.43 -15.21
C LEU A 116 -5.18 23.52 -15.61
N SER A 117 -5.61 24.35 -14.65
CA SER A 117 -6.49 25.48 -14.92
C SER A 117 -5.82 26.49 -15.84
N SER A 118 -4.57 26.87 -15.52
CA SER A 118 -3.80 27.80 -16.36
C SER A 118 -3.51 27.22 -17.75
N SER A 119 -3.17 25.93 -17.82
CA SER A 119 -2.92 25.24 -19.09
C SER A 119 -4.18 25.20 -19.97
N SER A 120 -5.36 24.98 -19.37
CA SER A 120 -6.62 24.97 -20.10
C SER A 120 -6.92 26.35 -20.71
N GLU A 121 -6.68 27.43 -19.95
CA GLU A 121 -6.85 28.81 -20.44
C GLU A 121 -5.89 29.11 -21.61
N VAL A 122 -4.62 28.73 -21.48
CA VAL A 122 -3.64 28.89 -22.57
C VAL A 122 -4.02 28.09 -23.82
N ILE A 123 -4.50 26.85 -23.66
CA ILE A 123 -4.93 26.04 -24.81
C ILE A 123 -6.15 26.66 -25.49
N SER A 124 -7.10 27.20 -24.73
CA SER A 124 -8.27 27.92 -25.27
C SER A 124 -7.82 29.11 -26.13
N ASP A 125 -6.98 29.99 -25.58
CA ASP A 125 -6.46 31.17 -26.31
C ASP A 125 -5.69 30.78 -27.58
N LYS A 126 -4.92 29.70 -27.52
CA LYS A 126 -4.17 29.20 -28.69
C LYS A 126 -5.07 28.59 -29.75
N THR A 127 -6.17 27.97 -29.34
CA THR A 127 -7.16 27.40 -30.26
C THR A 127 -7.90 28.51 -31.00
N ASP A 128 -8.32 29.57 -30.30
CA ASP A 128 -8.92 30.75 -30.93
C ASP A 128 -7.97 31.42 -31.94
N SER A 129 -6.70 31.58 -31.55
CA SER A 129 -5.68 32.12 -32.45
C SER A 129 -5.41 31.21 -33.66
N LEU A 130 -5.50 29.89 -33.49
CA LEU A 130 -5.31 28.92 -34.57
C LEU A 130 -6.46 29.03 -35.59
N GLU A 131 -7.70 29.16 -35.12
CA GLU A 131 -8.87 29.30 -35.98
C GLU A 131 -8.77 30.57 -36.85
N GLU A 132 -8.33 31.69 -36.27
CA GLU A 132 -8.11 32.95 -37.01
C GLU A 132 -7.02 32.81 -38.09
N VAL A 133 -5.89 32.18 -37.75
CA VAL A 133 -4.81 31.92 -38.72
C VAL A 133 -5.30 31.01 -39.86
N CYS A 134 -6.10 29.99 -39.54
CA CYS A 134 -6.67 29.09 -40.55
C CYS A 134 -7.65 29.82 -41.48
N LYS A 135 -8.50 30.72 -40.95
CA LYS A 135 -9.39 31.56 -41.78
C LYS A 135 -8.62 32.42 -42.78
N VAL A 136 -7.53 33.05 -42.34
CA VAL A 136 -6.66 33.86 -43.21
C VAL A 136 -5.96 32.99 -44.26
N ALA A 137 -5.46 31.82 -43.86
CA ALA A 137 -4.81 30.88 -44.77
C ALA A 137 -5.79 30.33 -45.84
N LEU A 138 -7.02 29.98 -45.43
CA LEU A 138 -8.08 29.51 -46.31
C LEU A 138 -8.44 30.57 -47.36
N SER A 139 -8.64 31.81 -46.92
CA SER A 139 -8.91 32.94 -47.83
C SER A 139 -7.77 33.16 -48.82
N SER A 140 -6.52 33.05 -48.37
CA SER A 140 -5.34 33.21 -49.22
C SER A 140 -5.21 32.09 -50.25
N ALA A 141 -5.43 30.83 -49.86
CA ALA A 141 -5.41 29.68 -50.76
C ALA A 141 -6.49 29.81 -51.84
N GLN A 142 -7.72 30.16 -51.45
CA GLN A 142 -8.83 30.40 -52.39
C GLN A 142 -8.54 31.55 -53.37
N LYS A 143 -7.93 32.63 -52.88
CA LYS A 143 -7.53 33.77 -53.72
C LYS A 143 -6.45 33.40 -54.72
N ASN A 144 -5.42 32.67 -54.30
CA ASN A 144 -4.34 32.24 -55.19
C ASN A 144 -4.85 31.22 -56.22
N LYS A 145 -5.73 30.29 -55.83
CA LYS A 145 -6.42 29.39 -56.76
C LYS A 145 -7.15 30.17 -57.85
N LYS A 146 -7.88 31.23 -57.45
CA LYS A 146 -8.58 32.10 -58.39
C LYS A 146 -7.62 32.80 -59.36
N TRP A 147 -6.53 33.37 -58.85
CA TRP A 147 -5.54 34.06 -59.68
C TRP A 147 -4.86 33.14 -60.70
N ILE A 148 -4.51 31.91 -60.30
CA ILE A 148 -3.96 30.93 -61.25
C ILE A 148 -4.99 30.54 -62.31
N LYS A 149 -6.26 30.37 -61.92
CA LYS A 149 -7.33 30.10 -62.88
C LYS A 149 -7.51 31.23 -63.89
N GLU A 150 -7.53 32.49 -63.42
CA GLU A 150 -7.60 33.68 -64.29
C GLU A 150 -6.37 33.76 -65.22
N ALA A 151 -5.19 33.38 -64.75
CA ALA A 151 -3.97 33.32 -65.57
C ALA A 151 -4.04 32.22 -66.65
N ALA A 152 -4.56 31.03 -66.30
CA ALA A 152 -4.77 29.94 -67.25
C ALA A 152 -5.79 30.33 -68.34
N GLU A 153 -6.90 30.99 -67.96
CA GLU A 153 -7.88 31.52 -68.92
C GLU A 153 -7.23 32.55 -69.88
N THR A 154 -6.35 33.41 -69.37
CA THR A 154 -5.62 34.38 -70.22
C THR A 154 -4.65 33.68 -71.17
N LEU A 155 -4.05 32.55 -70.78
CA LEU A 155 -3.15 31.79 -71.64
C LEU A 155 -3.87 31.09 -72.80
N ILE A 156 -5.14 30.73 -72.61
CA ILE A 156 -5.99 30.24 -73.71
C ILE A 156 -6.16 31.35 -74.75
N ASP A 157 -6.45 32.58 -74.33
CA ASP A 157 -6.53 33.73 -75.26
C ASP A 157 -5.19 34.00 -75.97
N VAL A 158 -4.05 33.78 -75.30
CA VAL A 158 -2.73 33.91 -75.92
C VAL A 158 -2.50 32.78 -76.93
N SER A 159 -2.89 31.54 -76.61
CA SER A 159 -2.83 30.39 -77.52
C SER A 159 -3.59 30.67 -78.82
N ASP A 160 -4.81 31.21 -78.73
CA ASP A 160 -5.62 31.57 -79.90
C ASP A 160 -4.91 32.63 -80.78
N ASN A 161 -4.26 33.62 -80.16
CA ASN A 161 -3.50 34.64 -80.89
C ASN A 161 -2.24 34.07 -81.57
N VAL A 162 -1.57 33.11 -80.93
CA VAL A 162 -0.41 32.40 -81.50
C VAL A 162 -0.84 31.52 -82.67
N GLU A 163 -1.96 30.81 -82.55
CA GLU A 163 -2.52 30.01 -83.64
C GLU A 163 -2.92 30.89 -84.84
N GLN A 164 -3.54 32.05 -84.61
CA GLN A 164 -3.83 33.02 -85.67
C GLN A 164 -2.55 33.57 -86.33
N SER A 165 -1.49 33.78 -85.54
CA SER A 165 -0.18 34.20 -86.06
C SER A 165 0.45 33.10 -86.92
N SER A 166 0.32 31.83 -86.52
CA SER A 166 0.75 30.67 -87.30
C SER A 166 0.09 30.66 -88.67
N GLN A 167 -1.24 30.83 -88.70
CA GLN A 167 -2.00 30.87 -89.96
C GLN A 167 -1.53 32.02 -90.87
N SER A 168 -1.26 33.20 -90.31
CA SER A 168 -0.78 34.36 -91.08
C SER A 168 0.61 34.14 -91.67
N ILE A 169 1.48 33.41 -90.96
CA ILE A 169 2.81 33.01 -91.46
C ILE A 169 2.71 31.97 -92.57
N ASP A 170 1.79 31.02 -92.46
CA ASP A 170 1.52 30.05 -93.53
C ASP A 170 0.96 30.73 -94.80
N ASP A 171 0.05 31.70 -94.65
CA ASP A 171 -0.44 32.50 -95.76
C ASP A 171 0.71 33.30 -96.43
N LEU A 172 1.62 33.88 -95.63
CA LEU A 172 2.80 34.58 -96.15
C LEU A 172 3.78 33.64 -96.86
N ARG A 173 3.94 32.41 -96.37
CA ARG A 173 4.73 31.35 -97.00
C ARG A 173 4.16 31.02 -98.39
N GLU A 174 2.84 30.89 -98.52
CA GLU A 174 2.17 30.63 -99.80
C GLU A 174 2.35 31.81 -100.79
N VAL A 175 2.17 33.05 -100.32
CA VAL A 175 2.38 34.25 -101.14
C VAL A 175 3.82 34.35 -101.62
N SER A 176 4.80 34.09 -100.75
CA SER A 176 6.23 34.16 -101.08
C SER A 176 6.62 33.10 -102.13
N GLN A 177 6.08 31.88 -102.03
CA GLN A 177 6.24 30.84 -103.06
C GLN A 177 5.63 31.23 -104.40
N SER A 178 4.45 31.85 -104.37
CA SER A 178 3.78 32.35 -105.57
C SER A 178 4.60 33.44 -106.28
N ILE A 179 5.18 34.37 -105.52
CA ILE A 179 6.09 35.39 -106.05
C ILE A 179 7.34 34.75 -106.65
N SER A 180 7.96 33.78 -105.96
CA SER A 180 9.12 33.07 -106.50
C SER A 180 8.81 32.41 -107.85
N SER A 181 7.65 31.77 -107.99
CA SER A 181 7.20 31.18 -109.26
C SER A 181 6.95 32.23 -110.36
N LEU A 182 6.47 33.42 -110.00
CA LEU A 182 6.32 34.52 -110.95
C LEU A 182 7.67 35.08 -111.42
N LEU A 183 8.65 35.17 -110.51
CA LEU A 183 10.02 35.60 -110.85
C LEU A 183 10.69 34.63 -111.81
N ASP A 184 10.53 33.31 -111.61
CA ASP A 184 11.02 32.29 -112.55
C ASP A 184 10.44 32.51 -113.95
N ARG A 185 9.14 32.80 -114.06
CA ARG A 185 8.48 33.10 -115.34
C ARG A 185 8.92 34.42 -115.96
N ILE A 186 9.18 35.45 -115.14
CA ILE A 186 9.72 36.73 -115.62
C ILE A 186 11.12 36.49 -116.19
N LYS A 187 11.96 35.73 -115.49
CA LYS A 187 13.29 35.36 -115.95
C LYS A 187 13.25 34.62 -117.28
N GLU A 188 12.35 33.66 -117.45
CA GLU A 188 12.11 32.98 -118.73
C GLU A 188 11.72 33.95 -119.86
N ILE A 189 10.88 34.96 -119.57
CA ILE A 189 10.48 35.98 -120.55
C ILE A 189 11.65 36.92 -120.87
N THR A 190 12.39 37.36 -119.87
CA THR A 190 13.57 38.22 -120.02
C THR A 190 14.64 37.52 -120.86
N ASP A 191 14.92 36.24 -120.60
CA ASP A 191 15.82 35.43 -121.44
C ASP A 191 15.36 35.35 -122.91
N GLN A 192 14.05 35.25 -123.15
CA GLN A 192 13.48 35.29 -124.49
C GLN A 192 13.60 36.67 -125.15
N ILE A 193 13.41 37.74 -124.39
CA ILE A 193 13.55 39.12 -124.87
C ILE A 193 15.01 39.41 -125.22
N ASP A 194 15.98 39.02 -124.39
CA ASP A 194 17.40 39.14 -124.68
C ASP A 194 17.78 38.38 -125.96
N LEU A 195 17.28 37.15 -126.13
CA LEU A 195 17.45 36.37 -127.37
C LEU A 195 16.82 37.05 -128.59
N LEU A 196 15.64 37.65 -128.45
CA LEU A 196 14.99 38.41 -129.53
C LEU A 196 15.76 39.68 -129.87
N ALA A 197 16.27 40.40 -128.87
CA ALA A 197 17.09 41.60 -129.01
C ALA A 197 18.43 41.28 -129.69
N LEU A 198 19.05 40.15 -129.33
CA LEU A 198 20.26 39.63 -129.96
C LEU A 198 20.00 39.29 -131.44
N ASN A 199 18.91 38.58 -131.74
CA ASN A 199 18.51 38.27 -133.12
C ASN A 199 18.21 39.53 -133.94
N ALA A 200 17.53 40.52 -133.34
CA ALA A 200 17.25 41.81 -133.97
C ALA A 200 18.53 42.63 -134.23
N SER A 201 19.49 42.61 -133.29
CA SER A 201 20.80 43.24 -133.43
C SER A 201 21.61 42.62 -134.57
N ILE A 202 21.57 41.30 -134.71
CA ILE A 202 22.19 40.55 -135.81
C ILE A 202 21.56 40.94 -137.16
N GLU A 203 20.23 41.00 -137.26
CA GLU A 203 19.54 41.31 -138.52
C GLU A 203 19.68 42.80 -138.90
N ALA A 204 19.75 43.71 -137.92
CA ALA A 204 20.06 45.11 -138.13
C ALA A 204 21.49 45.33 -138.66
N ALA A 205 22.48 44.58 -138.14
CA ALA A 205 23.84 44.57 -138.67
C ALA A 205 23.91 44.03 -140.12
N ARG A 206 23.00 43.12 -140.48
CA ARG A 206 22.89 42.50 -141.80
C ARG A 206 22.31 43.44 -142.87
N ALA A 207 21.47 44.40 -142.47
CA ALA A 207 20.82 45.38 -143.35
C ALA A 207 21.69 46.58 -143.75
N GLY A 208 22.92 46.71 -143.22
CA GLY A 208 23.88 47.76 -143.59
C GLY A 208 23.39 49.19 -143.24
N GLU A 209 23.61 50.17 -144.13
CA GLU A 209 23.24 51.59 -143.86
C GLU A 209 21.74 51.82 -143.58
N ALA A 210 20.84 50.95 -144.08
CA ALA A 210 19.40 51.06 -143.83
C ALA A 210 18.97 50.54 -142.43
N GLY A 211 19.84 49.79 -141.74
CA GLY A 211 19.56 49.15 -140.45
C GLY A 211 20.01 49.95 -139.21
N GLN A 212 20.71 51.07 -139.38
CA GLN A 212 21.30 51.81 -138.25
C GLN A 212 20.28 52.24 -137.18
N GLY A 213 19.07 52.65 -137.58
CA GLY A 213 18.00 52.97 -136.63
C GLY A 213 17.46 51.75 -135.87
N PHE A 214 17.52 50.56 -136.47
CA PHE A 214 17.11 49.30 -135.85
C PHE A 214 18.16 48.73 -134.89
N THR A 215 19.45 48.94 -135.15
CA THR A 215 20.53 48.55 -134.23
C THR A 215 20.39 49.24 -132.88
N VAL A 216 20.12 50.56 -132.89
CA VAL A 216 19.90 51.33 -131.65
C VAL A 216 18.73 50.77 -130.85
N VAL A 217 17.63 50.40 -131.51
CA VAL A 217 16.45 49.82 -130.84
C VAL A 217 16.76 48.43 -130.27
N ALA A 218 17.48 47.58 -131.00
CA ALA A 218 17.81 46.25 -130.52
C ALA A 218 18.80 46.27 -129.35
N GLU A 219 19.74 47.21 -129.34
CA GLU A 219 20.70 47.42 -128.24
C GLU A 219 20.00 48.02 -127.00
N GLU A 220 19.00 48.90 -127.21
CA GLU A 220 18.13 49.41 -126.14
C GLU A 220 17.25 48.31 -125.51
N ILE A 221 16.65 47.42 -126.33
CA ILE A 221 15.87 46.27 -125.83
C ILE A 221 16.77 45.31 -125.05
N LYS A 222 18.01 45.08 -125.52
CA LYS A 222 18.98 44.25 -124.83
C LYS A 222 19.34 44.84 -123.46
N SER A 223 19.68 46.13 -123.42
CA SER A 223 19.97 46.82 -122.16
C SER A 223 18.80 46.76 -121.18
N LEU A 224 17.56 46.93 -121.67
CA LEU A 224 16.35 46.82 -120.85
C LEU A 224 16.13 45.40 -120.32
N SER A 225 16.49 44.38 -121.11
CA SER A 225 16.43 42.97 -120.70
C SER A 225 17.46 42.65 -119.62
N GLU A 226 18.70 43.11 -119.78
CA GLU A 226 19.76 42.97 -118.77
C GLU A 226 19.37 43.67 -117.46
N GLU A 227 18.82 44.89 -117.53
CA GLU A 227 18.29 45.63 -116.36
C GLU A 227 17.11 44.89 -115.70
N THR A 228 16.23 44.27 -116.50
CA THR A 228 15.10 43.47 -115.99
C THR A 228 15.59 42.18 -115.30
N ASP A 229 16.63 41.52 -115.81
CA ASP A 229 17.20 40.32 -115.16
C ASP A 229 17.90 40.68 -113.84
N GLU A 230 18.67 41.77 -113.81
CA GLU A 230 19.26 42.29 -112.56
C GLU A 230 18.18 42.57 -111.50
N LEU A 231 17.13 43.32 -111.85
CA LEU A 231 16.01 43.58 -110.95
C LEU A 231 15.30 42.30 -110.48
N THR A 232 15.13 41.31 -111.38
CA THR A 232 14.51 40.02 -111.03
C THR A 232 15.38 39.23 -110.05
N ASN A 233 16.70 39.25 -110.22
CA ASN A 233 17.66 38.60 -109.31
C ASN A 233 17.72 39.29 -107.93
N GLU A 234 17.60 40.63 -107.89
CA GLU A 234 17.47 41.37 -106.62
C GLU A 234 16.18 40.97 -105.87
N ILE A 235 15.03 40.94 -106.56
CA ILE A 235 13.77 40.52 -105.94
C ILE A 235 13.85 39.05 -105.49
N GLN A 236 14.48 38.17 -106.27
CA GLN A 236 14.67 36.76 -105.89
C GLN A 236 15.49 36.63 -104.59
N THR A 237 16.51 37.47 -104.43
CA THR A 237 17.32 37.52 -103.19
C THR A 237 16.45 37.93 -102.01
N THR A 238 15.65 38.99 -102.15
CA THR A 238 14.70 39.42 -101.10
C THR A 238 13.67 38.34 -100.76
N ILE A 239 13.14 37.60 -101.75
CA ILE A 239 12.19 36.50 -101.50
C ILE A 239 12.85 35.34 -100.75
N ASN A 240 14.11 35.03 -101.05
CA ASN A 240 14.85 34.02 -100.29
C ASN A 240 15.07 34.45 -98.83
N GLU A 241 15.34 35.74 -98.59
CA GLU A 241 15.40 36.30 -97.23
C GLU A 241 14.05 36.20 -96.52
N ILE A 242 12.95 36.54 -97.19
CA ILE A 242 11.58 36.39 -96.64
C ILE A 242 11.28 34.93 -96.28
N ASN A 243 11.61 33.97 -97.16
CA ASN A 243 11.38 32.54 -96.89
C ASN A 243 12.16 32.05 -95.67
N ASN A 244 13.41 32.50 -95.50
CA ASN A 244 14.21 32.17 -94.32
C ASN A 244 13.60 32.77 -93.04
N GLU A 245 13.10 34.01 -93.10
CA GLU A 245 12.47 34.67 -91.95
C GLU A 245 11.12 34.04 -91.59
N VAL A 246 10.34 33.60 -92.59
CA VAL A 246 9.10 32.82 -92.42
C VAL A 246 9.40 31.49 -91.72
N GLU A 247 10.43 30.77 -92.14
CA GLU A 247 10.83 29.50 -91.50
C GLU A 247 11.26 29.72 -90.05
N ASN A 248 12.08 30.73 -89.79
CA ASN A 248 12.51 31.08 -88.44
C ASN A 248 11.32 31.47 -87.55
N THR A 249 10.41 32.29 -88.06
CA THR A 249 9.19 32.71 -87.32
C THR A 249 8.26 31.52 -87.08
N SER A 250 8.14 30.61 -88.03
CA SER A 250 7.35 29.37 -87.90
C SER A 250 7.87 28.49 -86.76
N GLN A 251 9.21 28.38 -86.61
CA GLN A 251 9.81 27.64 -85.50
C GLN A 251 9.55 28.33 -84.15
N ILE A 252 9.70 29.66 -84.07
CA ILE A 252 9.41 30.43 -82.84
C ILE A 252 7.95 30.26 -82.41
N ILE A 253 7.02 30.23 -83.36
CA ILE A 253 5.59 29.99 -83.08
C ILE A 253 5.37 28.57 -82.55
N ALA A 254 5.99 27.56 -83.18
CA ALA A 254 5.88 26.17 -82.70
C ALA A 254 6.41 26.01 -81.28
N ASP A 255 7.58 26.58 -80.98
CA ASP A 255 8.16 26.58 -79.64
C ASP A 255 7.24 27.31 -78.64
N GLY A 256 6.61 28.42 -79.06
CA GLY A 256 5.66 29.17 -78.24
C GLY A 256 4.38 28.39 -77.90
N VAL A 257 3.89 27.54 -78.82
CA VAL A 257 2.74 26.65 -78.55
C VAL A 257 3.11 25.61 -77.48
N ASP A 258 4.29 25.00 -77.58
CA ASP A 258 4.77 24.03 -76.59
C ASP A 258 4.96 24.70 -75.20
N GLU A 259 5.55 25.90 -75.15
CA GLU A 259 5.70 26.67 -73.90
C GLU A 259 4.35 27.00 -73.25
N ILE A 260 3.32 27.36 -74.04
CA ILE A 260 1.97 27.63 -73.50
C ILE A 260 1.35 26.36 -72.91
N ALA A 261 1.48 25.22 -73.58
CA ALA A 261 0.96 23.94 -73.09
C ALA A 261 1.61 23.52 -71.75
N ASP A 262 2.92 23.75 -71.60
CA ASP A 262 3.63 23.51 -70.34
C ASP A 262 3.10 24.40 -69.20
N VAL A 263 2.81 25.68 -69.49
CA VAL A 263 2.24 26.60 -68.48
C VAL A 263 0.80 26.22 -68.12
N GLU A 264 0.01 25.71 -69.05
CA GLU A 264 -1.33 25.17 -68.78
C GLU A 264 -1.27 24.00 -67.79
N ASP A 265 -0.39 23.02 -68.03
CA ASP A 265 -0.18 21.88 -67.12
C ASP A 265 0.27 22.32 -65.72
N ILE A 266 1.22 23.26 -65.62
CA ILE A 266 1.66 23.82 -64.34
C ILE A 266 0.53 24.56 -63.63
N SER A 267 -0.31 25.28 -64.37
CA SER A 267 -1.47 25.99 -63.82
C SER A 267 -2.49 25.02 -63.25
N GLN A 268 -2.79 23.92 -63.96
CA GLN A 268 -3.69 22.89 -63.46
C GLN A 268 -3.15 22.20 -62.20
N LYS A 269 -1.86 21.82 -62.19
CA LYS A 269 -1.21 21.27 -60.99
C LYS A 269 -1.25 22.24 -59.80
N SER A 270 -1.15 23.54 -60.06
CA SER A 270 -1.25 24.57 -59.02
C SER A 270 -2.67 24.71 -58.48
N ILE A 271 -3.69 24.60 -59.34
CA ILE A 271 -5.10 24.57 -58.93
C ILE A 271 -5.37 23.38 -58.01
N ASP A 272 -4.92 22.18 -58.40
CA ASP A 272 -5.06 20.96 -57.60
C ASP A 272 -4.32 21.10 -56.26
N GLY A 273 -3.10 21.65 -56.27
CA GLY A 273 -2.34 21.91 -55.04
C GLY A 273 -3.02 22.89 -54.09
N PHE A 274 -3.74 23.90 -54.60
CA PHE A 274 -4.53 24.80 -53.74
C PHE A 274 -5.81 24.16 -53.20
N ASP A 275 -6.38 23.17 -53.89
CA ASP A 275 -7.48 22.36 -53.36
C ASP A 275 -7.00 21.49 -52.19
N ASP A 276 -5.86 20.82 -52.34
CA ASP A 276 -5.23 20.05 -51.26
C ASP A 276 -4.92 20.94 -50.03
N ILE A 277 -4.44 22.16 -50.25
CA ILE A 277 -4.20 23.13 -49.17
C ILE A 277 -5.52 23.50 -48.48
N THR A 278 -6.57 23.74 -49.25
CA THR A 278 -7.91 24.10 -48.73
C THR A 278 -8.47 22.98 -47.85
N ASP A 279 -8.39 21.73 -48.31
CA ASP A 279 -8.86 20.57 -47.56
C ASP A 279 -8.06 20.35 -46.28
N ASN A 280 -6.74 20.51 -46.33
CA ASN A 280 -5.89 20.42 -45.13
C ASN A 280 -6.21 21.52 -44.11
N ILE A 281 -6.48 22.74 -44.55
CA ILE A 281 -6.86 23.84 -43.64
C ILE A 281 -8.22 23.57 -42.99
N ASN A 282 -9.22 23.11 -43.75
CA ASN A 282 -10.52 22.74 -43.18
C ASN A 282 -10.38 21.65 -42.11
N ARG A 283 -9.53 20.65 -42.36
CA ARG A 283 -9.24 19.60 -41.38
C ARG A 283 -8.55 20.12 -40.12
N ILE A 284 -7.73 21.18 -40.21
CA ILE A 284 -7.14 21.84 -39.04
C ILE A 284 -8.22 22.59 -38.25
N ILE A 285 -9.19 23.22 -38.93
CA ILE A 285 -10.33 23.88 -38.28
C ILE A 285 -11.17 22.87 -37.50
N ASP A 286 -11.48 21.71 -38.09
CA ASP A 286 -12.22 20.65 -37.41
C ASP A 286 -11.48 20.18 -36.14
N LEU A 287 -10.15 19.99 -36.22
CA LEU A 287 -9.32 19.62 -35.07
C LEU A 287 -9.29 20.71 -33.99
N ALA A 288 -9.37 22.00 -34.37
CA ALA A 288 -9.45 23.10 -33.42
C ALA A 288 -10.79 23.09 -32.67
N GLU A 289 -11.90 22.78 -33.34
CA GLU A 289 -13.22 22.64 -32.71
C GLU A 289 -13.26 21.46 -31.72
N GLU A 290 -12.69 20.31 -32.11
CA GLU A 290 -12.52 19.17 -31.20
C GLU A 290 -11.67 19.54 -29.97
N LEU A 291 -10.57 20.26 -30.18
CA LEU A 291 -9.67 20.71 -29.11
C LEU A 291 -10.39 21.66 -28.13
N SER A 292 -11.19 22.61 -28.65
CA SER A 292 -11.99 23.51 -27.82
C SER A 292 -12.97 22.76 -26.93
N THR A 293 -13.71 21.79 -27.50
CA THR A 293 -14.63 20.93 -26.75
C THR A 293 -13.92 20.12 -25.66
N GLN A 294 -12.71 19.64 -25.94
CA GLN A 294 -11.89 18.90 -24.98
C GLN A 294 -11.39 19.81 -23.85
N THR A 295 -10.98 21.04 -24.17
CA THR A 295 -10.56 22.04 -23.19
C THR A 295 -11.71 22.46 -22.26
N GLU A 296 -12.93 22.62 -22.76
CA GLU A 296 -14.11 22.88 -21.92
C GLU A 296 -14.38 21.72 -20.94
N SER A 297 -14.30 20.49 -21.43
CA SER A 297 -14.47 19.29 -20.60
C SER A 297 -13.38 19.20 -19.52
N GLN A 298 -12.14 19.53 -19.87
CA GLN A 298 -11.01 19.57 -18.94
C GLN A 298 -11.18 20.67 -17.87
N ALA A 299 -11.68 21.85 -18.23
CA ALA A 299 -11.98 22.91 -17.28
C ALA A 299 -13.06 22.48 -16.26
N SER A 300 -14.11 21.78 -16.73
CA SER A 300 -15.14 21.23 -15.85
C SER A 300 -14.58 20.19 -14.88
N ALA A 301 -13.77 19.25 -15.37
CA ALA A 301 -13.12 18.24 -14.54
C ALA A 301 -12.16 18.86 -13.51
N THR A 302 -11.45 19.92 -13.89
CA THR A 302 -10.56 20.68 -12.99
C THR A 302 -11.37 21.33 -11.87
N SER A 303 -12.49 21.97 -12.18
CA SER A 303 -13.39 22.56 -11.17
C SER A 303 -13.96 21.51 -10.20
N GLN A 304 -14.36 20.34 -10.70
CA GLN A 304 -14.80 19.23 -9.84
C GLN A 304 -13.67 18.71 -8.94
N SER A 305 -12.45 18.65 -9.47
CA SER A 305 -11.27 18.25 -8.70
C SER A 305 -10.99 19.23 -7.57
N THR A 306 -11.14 20.54 -7.79
CA THR A 306 -11.03 21.56 -6.73
C THR A 306 -12.00 21.28 -5.58
N ILE A 307 -13.27 21.01 -5.89
CA ILE A 307 -14.30 20.70 -4.87
C ILE A 307 -13.95 19.42 -4.09
N ALA A 308 -13.43 18.40 -4.77
CA ALA A 308 -13.01 17.16 -4.14
C ALA A 308 -11.82 17.39 -3.20
N VAL A 309 -10.82 18.16 -3.63
CA VAL A 309 -9.64 18.51 -2.82
C VAL A 309 -10.05 19.31 -1.57
N ASP A 310 -10.93 20.30 -1.69
CA ASP A 310 -11.47 21.03 -0.55
C ASP A 310 -12.17 20.09 0.45
N SER A 311 -12.94 19.12 -0.05
CA SER A 311 -13.64 18.14 0.79
C SER A 311 -12.67 17.23 1.54
N ILE A 312 -11.62 16.74 0.86
CA ILE A 312 -10.57 15.91 1.48
C ILE A 312 -9.80 16.74 2.53
N THR A 313 -9.51 18.01 2.23
CA THR A 313 -8.84 18.93 3.16
C THR A 313 -9.63 19.08 4.45
N GLN A 314 -10.94 19.33 4.35
CA GLN A 314 -11.81 19.42 5.52
C GLN A 314 -11.85 18.12 6.33
N GLU A 315 -11.86 16.96 5.67
CA GLU A 315 -11.87 15.68 6.37
C GLU A 315 -10.53 15.38 7.03
N SER A 316 -9.41 15.74 6.40
CA SER A 316 -8.06 15.62 7.00
C SER A 316 -7.95 16.45 8.28
N VAL A 317 -8.42 17.71 8.26
CA VAL A 317 -8.48 18.55 9.47
C VAL A 317 -9.33 17.91 10.58
N LYS A 318 -10.51 17.36 10.24
CA LYS A 318 -11.34 16.65 11.22
C LYS A 318 -10.67 15.40 11.79
N ILE A 319 -9.87 14.68 10.98
CA ILE A 319 -9.10 13.53 11.45
C ILE A 319 -8.08 13.98 12.49
N SER A 320 -7.30 15.03 12.22
CA SER A 320 -6.34 15.59 13.17
C SER A 320 -7.01 16.02 14.49
N ASP A 321 -8.17 16.67 14.43
CA ASP A 321 -8.95 17.02 15.62
C ASP A 321 -9.43 15.79 16.42
N LYS A 322 -9.87 14.73 15.72
CA LYS A 322 -10.31 13.47 16.35
C LYS A 322 -9.14 12.75 17.00
N VAL A 323 -7.97 12.74 16.36
CA VAL A 323 -6.74 12.16 16.90
C VAL A 323 -6.30 12.89 18.17
N GLN A 324 -6.30 14.22 18.19
CA GLN A 324 -5.98 15.00 19.40
C GLN A 324 -6.95 14.70 20.56
N LYS A 325 -8.25 14.57 20.27
CA LYS A 325 -9.26 14.15 21.27
C LYS A 325 -9.03 12.71 21.73
N ALA A 326 -8.61 11.81 20.85
CA ALA A 326 -8.29 10.44 21.24
C ALA A 326 -7.11 10.39 22.20
N TYR A 327 -6.05 11.16 21.96
CA TYR A 327 -4.90 11.25 22.87
C TYR A 327 -5.28 11.74 24.27
N SER A 328 -6.16 12.73 24.39
CA SER A 328 -6.59 13.21 25.70
C SER A 328 -7.38 12.14 26.47
N ILE A 329 -8.25 11.40 25.78
CA ILE A 329 -9.01 10.27 26.34
C ILE A 329 -8.07 9.14 26.75
N ILE A 330 -7.10 8.78 25.92
CA ILE A 330 -6.10 7.74 26.21
C ILE A 330 -5.29 8.09 27.46
N LYS A 331 -4.86 9.35 27.58
CA LYS A 331 -4.14 9.84 28.75
C LYS A 331 -4.97 9.75 30.02
N GLU A 332 -6.23 10.18 29.97
CA GLU A 332 -7.17 10.07 31.10
C GLU A 332 -7.40 8.60 31.47
N GLN A 333 -7.59 7.72 30.48
CA GLN A 333 -7.81 6.30 30.70
C GLN A 333 -6.58 5.59 31.29
N SER A 334 -5.38 6.02 30.91
CA SER A 334 -4.12 5.55 31.51
C SER A 334 -4.06 5.91 33.00
N GLN A 335 -4.38 7.16 33.35
CA GLN A 335 -4.41 7.61 34.74
C GLN A 335 -5.45 6.83 35.56
N ASN A 336 -6.67 6.68 35.04
CA ASN A 336 -7.71 5.89 35.69
C ASN A 336 -7.26 4.43 35.91
N SER A 337 -6.54 3.86 34.95
CA SER A 337 -6.02 2.49 35.08
C SER A 337 -4.94 2.38 36.17
N GLU A 338 -4.09 3.39 36.33
CA GLU A 338 -3.12 3.47 37.44
C GLU A 338 -3.81 3.54 38.80
N ASP A 339 -4.84 4.38 38.95
CA ASP A 339 -5.59 4.54 40.19
C ASP A 339 -6.30 3.22 40.57
N VAL A 340 -6.95 2.56 39.60
CA VAL A 340 -7.59 1.25 39.84
C VAL A 340 -6.55 0.18 40.16
N LEU A 341 -5.35 0.23 39.57
CA LEU A 341 -4.26 -0.70 39.90
C LEU A 341 -3.83 -0.53 41.35
N ASP A 342 -3.68 0.71 41.83
CA ASP A 342 -3.33 1.00 43.22
C ASP A 342 -4.40 0.50 44.19
N TYR A 343 -5.67 0.79 43.92
CA TYR A 343 -6.79 0.25 44.72
C TYR A 343 -6.82 -1.29 44.72
N SER A 344 -6.52 -1.91 43.58
CA SER A 344 -6.50 -3.37 43.47
C SER A 344 -5.32 -3.98 44.23
N LYS A 345 -4.15 -3.34 44.25
CA LYS A 345 -3.00 -3.72 45.08
C LYS A 345 -3.31 -3.57 46.57
N ASN A 346 -3.95 -2.48 46.98
CA ASN A 346 -4.38 -2.28 48.36
C ASN A 346 -5.41 -3.34 48.79
N LEU A 347 -6.37 -3.68 47.93
CA LEU A 347 -7.30 -4.79 48.19
C LEU A 347 -6.60 -6.13 48.30
N ASN A 348 -5.55 -6.35 47.49
CA ASN A 348 -4.73 -7.55 47.56
C ASN A 348 -4.02 -7.65 48.91
N GLN A 349 -3.43 -6.55 49.37
CA GLN A 349 -2.77 -6.47 50.67
C GLN A 349 -3.75 -6.73 51.81
N ILE A 350 -4.98 -6.18 51.74
CA ILE A 350 -6.03 -6.49 52.72
C ILE A 350 -6.38 -7.98 52.71
N GLY A 351 -6.47 -8.58 51.51
CA GLY A 351 -6.67 -10.01 51.34
C GLY A 351 -5.55 -10.84 51.99
N TYR A 352 -4.30 -10.41 51.82
CA TYR A 352 -3.13 -11.01 52.46
C TYR A 352 -3.16 -10.90 53.98
N ASP A 353 -3.36 -9.70 54.53
CA ASP A 353 -3.40 -9.47 55.97
C ASP A 353 -4.54 -10.26 56.64
N LEU A 354 -5.68 -10.36 55.96
CA LEU A 354 -6.81 -11.17 56.40
C LEU A 354 -6.45 -12.66 56.36
N HIS A 355 -5.78 -13.11 55.30
CA HIS A 355 -5.29 -14.47 55.16
C HIS A 355 -4.31 -14.85 56.26
N GLN A 356 -3.35 -13.98 56.56
CA GLN A 356 -2.36 -14.21 57.61
C GLN A 356 -3.02 -14.44 58.98
N LYS A 357 -4.07 -13.68 59.30
CA LYS A 357 -4.83 -13.84 60.54
C LYS A 357 -5.73 -15.08 60.52
N SER A 358 -6.36 -15.37 59.38
CA SER A 358 -7.32 -16.47 59.29
C SER A 358 -6.62 -17.85 59.32
N VAL A 359 -5.37 -17.94 58.86
CA VAL A 359 -4.55 -19.16 58.99
C VAL A 359 -4.23 -19.51 60.45
N GLN A 360 -4.05 -18.52 61.33
CA GLN A 360 -3.73 -18.75 62.74
C GLN A 360 -4.85 -19.50 63.48
N GLU A 361 -6.08 -19.34 63.02
CA GLU A 361 -7.29 -19.96 63.56
C GLU A 361 -7.79 -21.12 62.68
N LYS A 362 -6.94 -21.67 61.81
CA LYS A 362 -7.30 -22.75 60.86
C LYS A 362 -7.59 -24.05 61.62
N ASP A 363 -8.71 -24.71 61.30
CA ASP A 363 -9.02 -26.05 61.79
C ASP A 363 -8.12 -27.15 61.17
N ASP A 364 -8.04 -28.30 61.85
CA ASP A 364 -7.27 -29.46 61.38
C ASP A 364 -7.86 -30.08 60.10
N ASP A 365 -9.11 -29.79 59.76
CA ASP A 365 -9.84 -30.36 58.62
C ASP A 365 -9.69 -29.56 57.33
N THR A 366 -9.00 -28.42 57.37
CA THR A 366 -8.74 -27.57 56.21
C THR A 366 -7.31 -27.74 55.70
N ILE A 367 -7.13 -27.88 54.39
CA ILE A 367 -5.84 -27.82 53.70
C ILE A 367 -5.83 -26.57 52.83
N ILE A 368 -4.83 -25.71 53.02
CA ILE A 368 -4.67 -24.49 52.23
C ILE A 368 -3.66 -24.77 51.11
N PHE A 369 -4.12 -24.66 49.88
CA PHE A 369 -3.30 -24.80 48.69
C PHE A 369 -2.89 -23.44 48.13
N GLY A 370 -1.67 -23.34 47.63
CA GLY A 370 -1.16 -22.20 46.89
C GLY A 370 -0.88 -22.56 45.44
N VAL A 371 -1.22 -21.68 44.51
CA VAL A 371 -1.01 -21.92 43.07
C VAL A 371 -0.37 -20.69 42.44
N ASN A 372 0.72 -20.92 41.68
CA ASN A 372 1.37 -19.87 40.90
C ASN A 372 0.49 -19.37 39.74
N PRO A 373 0.51 -18.06 39.44
CA PRO A 373 -0.26 -17.49 38.35
C PRO A 373 0.43 -17.70 37.00
N PHE A 374 -0.08 -18.60 36.16
CA PHE A 374 0.37 -18.80 34.76
C PHE A 374 -0.64 -18.26 33.73
N ALA A 375 -1.85 -17.94 34.16
CA ALA A 375 -2.94 -17.42 33.33
C ALA A 375 -3.81 -16.46 34.16
N LYS A 376 -4.89 -15.95 33.56
CA LYS A 376 -5.94 -15.21 34.28
C LYS A 376 -6.35 -15.99 35.53
N PRO A 377 -6.51 -15.36 36.71
CA PRO A 377 -6.90 -16.07 37.94
C PRO A 377 -8.15 -16.95 37.77
N GLU A 378 -9.15 -16.50 37.01
CA GLU A 378 -10.35 -17.29 36.70
C GLU A 378 -10.04 -18.60 35.94
N VAL A 379 -9.08 -18.55 35.01
CA VAL A 379 -8.64 -19.73 34.27
C VAL A 379 -7.92 -20.67 35.23
N VAL A 380 -6.98 -20.17 36.02
CA VAL A 380 -6.26 -20.98 37.03
C VAL A 380 -7.25 -21.63 38.00
N LYS A 381 -8.23 -20.86 38.50
CA LYS A 381 -9.28 -21.35 39.40
C LYS A 381 -10.11 -22.45 38.76
N LYS A 382 -10.54 -22.27 37.51
CA LYS A 382 -11.33 -23.26 36.77
C LYS A 382 -10.57 -24.57 36.55
N LEU A 383 -9.27 -24.49 36.29
CA LEU A 383 -8.44 -25.66 35.98
C LEU A 383 -8.05 -26.42 37.25
N TYR A 384 -7.53 -25.75 38.28
CA TYR A 384 -6.83 -26.44 39.37
C TYR A 384 -7.68 -26.64 40.63
N VAL A 385 -8.59 -25.71 40.98
CA VAL A 385 -9.39 -25.83 42.21
C VAL A 385 -10.24 -27.11 42.27
N PRO A 386 -10.88 -27.58 41.18
CA PRO A 386 -11.62 -28.84 41.23
C PRO A 386 -10.75 -30.05 41.56
N ILE A 387 -9.49 -30.08 41.10
CA ILE A 387 -8.51 -31.13 41.41
C ILE A 387 -8.23 -31.14 42.90
N LEU A 388 -7.87 -29.97 43.43
CA LEU A 388 -7.51 -29.78 44.84
C LEU A 388 -8.67 -30.13 45.78
N ASN A 389 -9.89 -29.70 45.42
CA ASN A 389 -11.12 -30.05 46.15
C ASN A 389 -11.35 -31.56 46.19
N GLN A 390 -11.18 -32.26 45.06
CA GLN A 390 -11.43 -33.70 44.98
C GLN A 390 -10.39 -34.50 45.77
N VAL A 391 -9.12 -34.10 45.75
CA VAL A 391 -8.06 -34.71 46.56
C VAL A 391 -8.33 -34.49 48.05
N SER A 392 -8.64 -33.27 48.49
CA SER A 392 -8.96 -33.01 49.90
C SER A 392 -10.22 -33.74 50.37
N ALA A 393 -11.29 -33.75 49.56
CA ALA A 393 -12.53 -34.44 49.91
C ALA A 393 -12.32 -35.95 50.12
N SER A 394 -11.41 -36.58 49.35
CA SER A 394 -11.05 -37.99 49.52
C SER A 394 -10.37 -38.30 50.87
N LEU A 395 -9.83 -37.27 51.53
CA LEU A 395 -9.23 -37.32 52.87
C LEU A 395 -10.22 -36.96 53.98
N GLY A 396 -11.47 -36.61 53.64
CA GLY A 396 -12.43 -36.01 54.57
C GLY A 396 -12.07 -34.59 54.98
N LYS A 397 -11.30 -33.87 54.14
CA LYS A 397 -10.81 -32.52 54.40
C LYS A 397 -11.35 -31.52 53.38
N GLU A 398 -11.39 -30.26 53.76
CA GLU A 398 -11.75 -29.13 52.91
C GLU A 398 -10.50 -28.55 52.25
N ALA A 399 -10.59 -28.12 50.99
CA ALA A 399 -9.51 -27.38 50.32
C ALA A 399 -9.88 -25.89 50.25
N LYS A 400 -8.96 -25.03 50.68
CA LYS A 400 -8.96 -23.60 50.33
C LYS A 400 -7.83 -23.36 49.33
N THR A 401 -8.05 -22.53 48.32
CA THR A 401 -7.03 -22.31 47.29
C THR A 401 -6.72 -20.84 47.10
N ILE A 402 -5.45 -20.49 47.26
CA ILE A 402 -4.94 -19.14 47.03
C ILE A 402 -4.17 -19.14 45.73
N ILE A 403 -4.65 -18.33 44.79
CA ILE A 403 -3.89 -17.99 43.60
C ILE A 403 -3.07 -16.76 43.97
N VAL A 404 -1.76 -16.93 44.05
CA VAL A 404 -0.87 -15.86 44.54
C VAL A 404 -0.61 -14.81 43.45
N ALA A 405 -0.03 -13.67 43.85
CA ALA A 405 0.21 -12.53 42.95
C ALA A 405 1.26 -12.79 41.89
N ASP A 406 2.29 -13.52 42.31
CA ASP A 406 3.50 -13.79 41.57
C ASP A 406 4.18 -15.01 42.18
N TYR A 407 5.20 -15.51 41.49
CA TYR A 407 5.96 -16.68 41.90
C TYR A 407 6.62 -16.51 43.28
N GLU A 408 7.08 -15.30 43.61
CA GLU A 408 7.71 -15.00 44.91
C GLU A 408 6.71 -15.09 46.07
N SER A 409 5.47 -14.65 45.84
CA SER A 409 4.40 -14.71 46.83
C SER A 409 4.11 -16.14 47.27
N LEU A 410 4.11 -17.14 46.39
CA LEU A 410 3.89 -18.53 46.80
C LEU A 410 4.99 -19.01 47.75
N ILE A 411 6.24 -18.65 47.45
CA ILE A 411 7.41 -18.99 48.27
C ILE A 411 7.27 -18.35 49.65
N ASN A 412 6.97 -17.05 49.70
CA ASN A 412 6.81 -16.32 50.96
C ASN A 412 5.65 -16.84 51.81
N TYR A 413 4.54 -17.24 51.19
CA TYR A 413 3.40 -17.80 51.92
C TYR A 413 3.71 -19.18 52.49
N ILE A 414 4.47 -20.02 51.78
CA ILE A 414 4.92 -21.32 52.26
C ILE A 414 5.90 -21.17 53.43
N ASP A 415 6.90 -20.29 53.29
CA ASP A 415 7.91 -20.01 54.33
C ASP A 415 7.26 -19.50 55.64
N GLN A 416 6.29 -18.61 55.50
CA GLN A 416 5.49 -18.09 56.63
C GLN A 416 4.40 -19.05 57.12
N GLN A 417 4.32 -20.26 56.55
CA GLN A 417 3.32 -21.29 56.89
C GLN A 417 1.86 -20.83 56.68
N LEU A 418 1.64 -19.89 55.77
CA LEU A 418 0.32 -19.39 55.37
C LEU A 418 -0.37 -20.31 54.36
N ILE A 419 0.37 -21.25 53.77
CA ILE A 419 -0.10 -22.27 52.83
C ILE A 419 0.48 -23.61 53.26
N ASP A 420 -0.32 -24.68 53.19
CA ASP A 420 0.08 -26.03 53.56
C ASP A 420 0.76 -26.76 52.40
N VAL A 421 0.22 -26.61 51.19
CA VAL A 421 0.68 -27.32 49.98
C VAL A 421 0.74 -26.35 48.80
N GLY A 422 1.88 -26.21 48.16
CA GLY A 422 2.05 -25.36 46.98
C GLY A 422 2.09 -26.17 45.69
N TRP A 423 1.49 -25.62 44.63
CA TRP A 423 1.65 -26.05 43.25
C TRP A 423 2.65 -25.12 42.57
N PHE A 424 3.88 -25.60 42.45
CA PHE A 424 5.02 -24.83 42.01
C PHE A 424 5.35 -25.12 40.54
N SER A 425 5.76 -24.08 39.83
CA SER A 425 6.54 -24.31 38.60
C SER A 425 7.94 -24.82 38.99
N PRO A 426 8.67 -25.49 38.08
CA PRO A 426 9.94 -26.12 38.42
C PRO A 426 10.97 -25.17 39.04
N LEU A 427 11.07 -23.95 38.50
CA LEU A 427 11.97 -22.93 39.02
C LEU A 427 11.53 -22.41 40.39
N ALA A 428 10.22 -22.13 40.54
CA ALA A 428 9.67 -21.65 41.80
C ALA A 428 9.80 -22.68 42.92
N TYR A 429 9.70 -23.98 42.59
CA TYR A 429 9.97 -25.05 43.55
C TYR A 429 11.42 -25.03 44.02
N VAL A 430 12.39 -24.94 43.10
CA VAL A 430 13.81 -24.88 43.47
C VAL A 430 14.07 -23.69 44.39
N GLU A 431 13.56 -22.51 44.04
CA GLU A 431 13.69 -21.32 44.89
C GLU A 431 12.99 -21.48 46.25
N ALA A 432 11.83 -22.13 46.29
CA ALA A 432 11.13 -22.42 47.53
C ALA A 432 11.91 -23.40 48.41
N SER A 433 12.46 -24.47 47.83
CA SER A 433 13.21 -25.53 48.53
C SER A 433 14.49 -25.03 49.20
N GLU A 434 15.05 -23.91 48.73
CA GLU A 434 16.23 -23.28 49.31
C GLU A 434 15.88 -22.34 50.47
N LYS A 435 14.66 -21.82 50.51
CA LYS A 435 14.19 -20.85 51.52
C LYS A 435 13.37 -21.50 52.62
N ALA A 436 12.60 -22.53 52.30
CA ALA A 436 11.71 -23.24 53.19
C ALA A 436 11.90 -24.76 53.06
N ASP A 437 11.71 -25.48 54.16
CA ASP A 437 11.71 -26.93 54.16
C ASP A 437 10.37 -27.42 53.58
N ILE A 438 10.41 -28.00 52.37
CA ILE A 438 9.24 -28.49 51.62
C ILE A 438 9.50 -29.88 51.06
N GLU A 439 8.49 -30.74 51.09
CA GLU A 439 8.53 -32.11 50.59
C GLU A 439 7.76 -32.21 49.26
N PRO A 440 8.42 -32.54 48.14
CA PRO A 440 7.74 -32.79 46.87
C PRO A 440 6.88 -34.05 46.97
N LEU A 441 5.64 -33.96 46.51
CA LEU A 441 4.66 -35.05 46.60
C LEU A 441 4.47 -35.74 45.26
N VAL A 442 4.02 -34.96 44.27
CA VAL A 442 3.68 -35.44 42.93
C VAL A 442 3.97 -34.41 41.85
N THR A 443 4.19 -34.91 40.63
CA THR A 443 4.33 -34.13 39.40
C THR A 443 3.20 -34.53 38.44
N PRO A 444 2.50 -33.56 37.81
CA PRO A 444 1.50 -33.88 36.80
C PRO A 444 2.17 -34.41 35.53
N VAL A 445 1.52 -35.38 34.92
CA VAL A 445 1.84 -35.92 33.60
C VAL A 445 0.94 -35.24 32.59
N ILE A 446 1.53 -34.65 31.56
CA ILE A 446 0.82 -33.99 30.47
C ILE A 446 1.38 -34.53 29.16
N ASN A 447 0.51 -34.90 28.23
CA ASN A 447 0.84 -35.64 27.02
C ASN A 447 1.65 -36.92 27.31
N GLY A 448 1.32 -37.60 28.40
CA GLY A 448 1.96 -38.84 28.84
C GLY A 448 3.38 -38.68 29.41
N GLN A 449 3.88 -37.45 29.61
CA GLN A 449 5.22 -37.21 30.15
C GLN A 449 5.20 -36.31 31.41
N PRO A 450 6.02 -36.61 32.44
CA PRO A 450 6.18 -35.75 33.64
C PRO A 450 7.21 -34.62 33.44
N SER A 451 7.75 -34.49 32.22
CA SER A 451 8.72 -33.48 31.81
C SER A 451 8.37 -32.98 30.41
N TYR A 452 8.91 -31.83 30.03
CA TYR A 452 8.77 -31.23 28.71
C TYR A 452 10.12 -30.74 28.20
N GLN A 453 10.23 -30.45 26.91
CA GLN A 453 11.47 -29.99 26.29
C GLN A 453 11.32 -28.57 25.74
N GLY A 454 12.30 -27.72 26.04
CA GLY A 454 12.46 -26.41 25.42
C GLY A 454 13.08 -26.55 24.03
N TYR A 455 12.68 -25.68 23.11
CA TYR A 455 13.17 -25.62 21.73
C TYR A 455 13.79 -24.26 21.44
N ILE A 456 15.00 -24.26 20.89
CA ILE A 456 15.58 -23.11 20.20
C ILE A 456 15.38 -23.37 18.71
N PHE A 457 14.80 -22.40 18.01
CA PHE A 457 14.36 -22.59 16.63
C PHE A 457 14.58 -21.33 15.79
N THR A 458 14.56 -21.52 14.48
CA THR A 458 14.72 -20.45 13.48
C THR A 458 13.92 -20.81 12.23
N ARG A 459 13.88 -19.93 11.24
CA ARG A 459 13.31 -20.27 9.93
C ARG A 459 14.24 -21.20 9.16
N LYS A 460 13.68 -22.06 8.30
CA LYS A 460 14.48 -22.95 7.45
C LYS A 460 15.42 -22.20 6.49
N ASP A 461 15.08 -20.96 6.13
CA ASP A 461 15.84 -20.10 5.22
C ASP A 461 16.85 -19.17 5.89
N SER A 462 17.00 -19.22 7.22
CA SER A 462 17.87 -18.28 7.97
C SER A 462 19.37 -18.57 7.82
N GLY A 463 19.73 -19.76 7.34
CA GLY A 463 21.11 -20.25 7.27
C GLY A 463 21.73 -20.58 8.63
N VAL A 464 20.97 -20.54 9.73
CA VAL A 464 21.42 -20.93 11.07
C VAL A 464 21.08 -22.40 11.31
N GLU A 465 22.08 -23.24 11.55
CA GLU A 465 21.91 -24.68 11.83
C GLU A 465 22.21 -25.05 13.29
N GLN A 466 23.05 -24.28 13.97
CA GLN A 466 23.58 -24.62 15.29
C GLN A 466 23.79 -23.38 16.18
N LEU A 467 23.89 -23.59 17.50
CA LEU A 467 23.89 -22.50 18.48
C LEU A 467 25.09 -21.54 18.42
N ASN A 468 26.25 -21.98 17.92
CA ASN A 468 27.43 -21.12 17.78
C ASN A 468 27.33 -20.14 16.59
N GLU A 469 26.32 -20.29 15.72
CA GLU A 469 26.05 -19.42 14.56
C GLU A 469 25.08 -18.27 14.88
N LEU A 470 24.68 -18.13 16.15
CA LEU A 470 23.79 -17.06 16.60
C LEU A 470 24.49 -15.69 16.66
N LYS A 471 25.80 -15.62 16.40
CA LYS A 471 26.54 -14.36 16.39
C LYS A 471 26.00 -13.41 15.33
N ASN A 472 25.77 -12.16 15.72
CA ASN A 472 25.12 -11.11 14.94
C ASN A 472 23.70 -11.49 14.46
N ARG A 473 22.96 -12.27 15.26
CA ARG A 473 21.56 -12.59 15.02
C ARG A 473 20.68 -11.96 16.09
N SER A 474 19.44 -11.69 15.74
CA SER A 474 18.41 -11.27 16.68
C SER A 474 17.71 -12.47 17.31
N ILE A 475 17.46 -12.42 18.61
CA ILE A 475 16.77 -13.50 19.34
C ILE A 475 15.53 -12.99 20.09
N GLY A 476 14.44 -13.74 19.97
CA GLY A 476 13.21 -13.55 20.74
C GLY A 476 13.13 -14.55 21.90
N PHE A 477 13.05 -14.02 23.12
CA PHE A 477 12.73 -14.79 24.33
C PHE A 477 11.31 -14.50 24.81
N VAL A 478 10.83 -15.32 25.73
CA VAL A 478 9.50 -15.16 26.31
C VAL A 478 9.53 -14.14 27.45
N ASP A 479 9.92 -14.60 28.63
CA ASP A 479 10.04 -13.83 29.87
C ASP A 479 11.35 -14.26 30.57
N PRO A 480 12.07 -13.34 31.25
CA PRO A 480 13.32 -13.68 31.96
C PRO A 480 13.20 -14.79 33.02
N LEU A 481 12.00 -15.08 33.52
CA LEU A 481 11.75 -16.15 34.49
C LEU A 481 11.33 -17.47 33.82
N SER A 482 11.16 -17.49 32.49
CA SER A 482 10.74 -18.68 31.77
C SER A 482 11.88 -19.72 31.69
N ALA A 483 11.64 -20.92 32.20
CA ALA A 483 12.61 -22.02 32.15
C ALA A 483 12.96 -22.40 30.70
N SER A 484 11.95 -22.73 29.89
CA SER A 484 12.11 -23.12 28.47
C SER A 484 12.22 -21.94 27.51
N GLY A 485 11.64 -20.79 27.87
CA GLY A 485 11.62 -19.60 27.02
C GLY A 485 12.79 -18.66 27.23
N TYR A 486 13.66 -18.90 28.23
CA TYR A 486 14.86 -18.09 28.47
C TYR A 486 15.99 -18.84 29.19
N ILE A 487 15.78 -19.36 30.42
CA ILE A 487 16.88 -19.81 31.31
C ILE A 487 17.71 -20.95 30.71
N TYR A 488 17.05 -22.01 30.24
CA TYR A 488 17.72 -23.14 29.59
C TYR A 488 18.31 -22.73 28.23
N PRO A 489 17.56 -22.06 27.34
CA PRO A 489 18.11 -21.55 26.09
C PRO A 489 19.35 -20.68 26.26
N LYS A 490 19.29 -19.69 27.15
CA LYS A 490 20.41 -18.79 27.47
C LYS A 490 21.65 -19.59 27.83
N ASN A 491 21.52 -20.55 28.73
CA ASN A 491 22.64 -21.37 29.16
C ASN A 491 23.21 -22.23 28.02
N LEU A 492 22.37 -22.86 27.21
CA LEU A 492 22.82 -23.66 26.06
C LEU A 492 23.55 -22.80 25.03
N ILE A 493 23.07 -21.57 24.78
CA ILE A 493 23.69 -20.60 23.88
C ILE A 493 25.06 -20.16 24.44
N GLN A 494 25.15 -19.88 25.75
CA GLN A 494 26.42 -19.54 26.41
C GLN A 494 27.41 -20.70 26.40
N GLN A 495 26.95 -21.93 26.64
CA GLN A 495 27.78 -23.14 26.56
C GLN A 495 28.27 -23.41 25.12
N ALA A 496 27.51 -22.99 24.11
CA ALA A 496 27.92 -23.02 22.71
C ALA A 496 28.92 -21.90 22.33
N GLY A 497 29.31 -21.05 23.28
CA GLY A 497 30.31 -20.00 23.08
C GLY A 497 29.77 -18.69 22.49
N VAL A 498 28.46 -18.43 22.64
CA VAL A 498 27.82 -17.16 22.24
C VAL A 498 27.45 -16.36 23.48
N ASN A 499 28.04 -15.18 23.62
CA ASN A 499 27.74 -14.26 24.71
C ASN A 499 26.51 -13.41 24.35
N LEU A 500 25.39 -13.62 25.04
CA LEU A 500 24.13 -12.90 24.79
C LEU A 500 24.27 -11.36 24.83
N GLN A 501 25.17 -10.80 25.65
CA GLN A 501 25.35 -9.35 25.77
C GLN A 501 26.24 -8.73 24.69
N HIS A 502 27.11 -9.51 24.05
CA HIS A 502 28.16 -8.99 23.17
C HIS A 502 28.12 -9.54 21.76
N ASP A 503 27.59 -10.75 21.57
CA ASP A 503 27.62 -11.45 20.29
C ASP A 503 26.29 -11.38 19.52
N LEU A 504 25.20 -10.88 20.11
CA LEU A 504 23.88 -10.82 19.46
C LEU A 504 23.55 -9.40 18.96
N ASP A 505 22.84 -9.30 17.83
CA ASP A 505 22.40 -8.00 17.28
C ASP A 505 21.32 -7.35 18.16
N SER A 506 20.37 -8.17 18.63
CA SER A 506 19.34 -7.72 19.56
C SER A 506 18.73 -8.89 20.34
N ILE A 507 18.28 -8.59 21.55
CA ILE A 507 17.47 -9.48 22.38
C ILE A 507 16.11 -8.82 22.58
N GLN A 508 15.04 -9.53 22.27
CA GLN A 508 13.67 -9.07 22.49
C GLN A 508 12.91 -10.04 23.41
N PHE A 509 12.33 -9.54 24.49
CA PHE A 509 11.38 -10.30 25.30
C PHE A 509 9.97 -10.05 24.78
N LEU A 510 9.41 -11.05 24.10
CA LEU A 510 8.13 -10.95 23.40
C LEU A 510 6.94 -11.37 24.28
N GLY A 511 7.20 -11.78 25.52
CA GLY A 511 6.23 -11.95 26.60
C GLY A 511 5.53 -13.31 26.65
N ASN A 512 5.23 -13.94 25.51
CA ASN A 512 4.64 -15.29 25.48
C ASN A 512 5.20 -16.14 24.32
N HIS A 513 5.06 -17.46 24.44
CA HIS A 513 5.56 -18.43 23.47
C HIS A 513 5.01 -18.22 22.05
N ASP A 514 3.72 -17.87 21.90
CA ASP A 514 3.09 -17.66 20.59
C ASP A 514 3.64 -16.42 19.89
N LYS A 515 3.91 -15.34 20.63
CA LYS A 515 4.53 -14.11 20.11
C LYS A 515 5.96 -14.36 19.67
N VAL A 516 6.72 -15.21 20.36
CA VAL A 516 8.08 -15.61 19.92
C VAL A 516 8.02 -16.39 18.61
N ILE A 517 7.13 -17.38 18.50
CA ILE A 517 6.93 -18.16 17.27
C ILE A 517 6.54 -17.26 16.09
N LYS A 518 5.56 -16.37 16.29
CA LYS A 518 5.15 -15.38 15.28
C LYS A 518 6.26 -14.40 14.93
N GLY A 519 7.05 -13.98 15.92
CA GLY A 519 8.19 -13.08 15.73
C GLY A 519 9.22 -13.65 14.77
N VAL A 520 9.57 -14.94 14.92
CA VAL A 520 10.49 -15.63 14.00
C VAL A 520 9.89 -15.81 12.61
N LEU A 521 8.61 -16.22 12.53
CA LEU A 521 7.90 -16.37 11.26
C LEU A 521 7.82 -15.07 10.45
N ASN A 522 7.60 -13.94 11.13
CA ASN A 522 7.40 -12.64 10.52
C ASN A 522 8.70 -11.83 10.35
N ASN A 523 9.87 -12.45 10.48
CA ASN A 523 11.17 -11.76 10.41
C ASN A 523 11.38 -10.65 11.45
N LYS A 524 10.63 -10.64 12.56
CA LYS A 524 10.86 -9.70 13.66
C LYS A 524 12.12 -10.05 14.46
N VAL A 525 12.42 -11.34 14.57
CA VAL A 525 13.66 -11.89 15.14
C VAL A 525 14.12 -13.09 14.31
N ASP A 526 15.41 -13.42 14.33
CA ASP A 526 15.99 -14.51 13.54
C ASP A 526 15.83 -15.87 14.24
N VAL A 527 15.94 -15.87 15.57
CA VAL A 527 15.92 -17.06 16.42
C VAL A 527 14.90 -16.86 17.53
N GLY A 528 14.23 -17.94 17.95
CA GLY A 528 13.28 -17.93 19.06
C GLY A 528 13.53 -19.07 20.02
N ALA A 529 13.08 -18.91 21.26
CA ALA A 529 13.02 -19.98 22.26
C ALA A 529 11.58 -20.25 22.70
N THR A 530 11.18 -21.52 22.68
CA THR A 530 9.86 -21.97 23.09
C THR A 530 9.93 -23.39 23.69
N TYR A 531 8.84 -24.13 23.71
CA TYR A 531 8.80 -25.52 24.16
C TYR A 531 7.82 -26.36 23.33
N ASP A 532 7.96 -27.67 23.45
CA ASP A 532 7.21 -28.71 22.73
C ASP A 532 5.69 -28.49 22.65
N GLU A 533 5.02 -28.17 23.76
CA GLU A 533 3.55 -28.02 23.74
C GLU A 533 3.12 -26.69 23.10
N ALA A 534 3.87 -25.60 23.29
CA ALA A 534 3.60 -24.36 22.56
C ALA A 534 3.83 -24.53 21.06
N TRP A 535 4.85 -25.30 20.69
CA TRP A 535 5.10 -25.66 19.30
C TRP A 535 3.94 -26.47 18.70
N ALA A 536 3.47 -27.50 19.42
CA ALA A 536 2.32 -28.31 19.01
C ALA A 536 1.04 -27.46 18.88
N ARG A 537 0.74 -26.61 19.87
CA ARG A 537 -0.41 -25.68 19.80
C ARG A 537 -0.29 -24.70 18.64
N ALA A 538 0.90 -24.19 18.36
CA ALA A 538 1.10 -23.30 17.22
C ALA A 538 0.82 -24.02 15.89
N GLN A 539 1.22 -25.30 15.77
CA GLN A 539 0.90 -26.13 14.62
C GLN A 539 -0.61 -26.39 14.49
N GLU A 540 -1.28 -26.73 15.60
CA GLU A 540 -2.73 -26.96 15.63
C GLU A 540 -3.56 -25.71 15.31
N SER A 541 -3.06 -24.53 15.69
CA SER A 541 -3.70 -23.24 15.38
C SER A 541 -3.47 -22.75 13.94
N GLY A 542 -2.77 -23.54 13.11
CA GLY A 542 -2.56 -23.25 11.69
C GLY A 542 -1.41 -22.27 11.40
N LEU A 543 -0.52 -22.01 12.37
CA LEU A 543 0.72 -21.31 12.09
C LEU A 543 1.60 -22.16 11.17
N ALA A 544 2.34 -21.49 10.27
CA ALA A 544 3.21 -22.10 9.27
C ALA A 544 4.49 -22.69 9.88
N ILE A 545 4.35 -23.58 10.86
CA ILE A 545 5.44 -24.21 11.61
C ILE A 545 6.35 -25.03 10.70
N GLU A 546 5.84 -25.52 9.57
CA GLU A 546 6.63 -26.19 8.54
C GLU A 546 7.72 -25.31 7.91
N LYS A 547 7.63 -23.97 8.05
CA LYS A 547 8.68 -23.03 7.65
C LYS A 547 9.79 -22.88 8.69
N LEU A 548 9.61 -23.41 9.88
CA LEU A 548 10.55 -23.34 10.98
C LEU A 548 11.32 -24.66 11.13
N LYS A 549 12.47 -24.58 11.79
CA LYS A 549 13.27 -25.74 12.21
C LYS A 549 13.79 -25.53 13.63
N ILE A 550 13.80 -26.61 14.40
CA ILE A 550 14.42 -26.66 15.72
C ILE A 550 15.91 -26.88 15.53
N ILE A 551 16.74 -25.98 16.07
CA ILE A 551 18.20 -26.06 16.00
C ILE A 551 18.80 -26.68 17.27
N LYS A 552 18.07 -26.62 18.39
CA LYS A 552 18.47 -27.29 19.62
C LYS A 552 17.26 -27.58 20.52
N GLU A 553 17.24 -28.77 21.11
CA GLU A 553 16.34 -29.15 22.20
C GLU A 553 17.09 -29.04 23.53
N THR A 554 16.38 -28.62 24.58
CA THR A 554 16.94 -28.60 25.95
C THR A 554 17.02 -30.01 26.53
N GLU A 555 17.80 -30.18 27.60
CA GLU A 555 17.58 -31.33 28.49
C GLU A 555 16.13 -31.30 29.02
N ALA A 556 15.58 -32.47 29.38
CA ALA A 556 14.20 -32.59 29.84
C ALA A 556 13.99 -31.72 31.09
N ILE A 557 13.02 -30.82 31.01
CA ILE A 557 12.64 -29.92 32.09
C ILE A 557 11.48 -30.59 32.85
N PRO A 558 11.61 -30.84 34.15
CA PRO A 558 10.51 -31.36 34.96
C PRO A 558 9.27 -30.48 34.79
N LYS A 559 8.07 -31.07 34.83
CA LYS A 559 6.83 -30.29 34.96
C LYS A 559 6.68 -29.77 36.39
N ASP A 560 5.59 -29.05 36.61
CA ASP A 560 5.22 -28.53 37.92
C ASP A 560 5.29 -29.59 39.02
N VAL A 561 5.39 -29.15 40.27
CA VAL A 561 5.39 -30.05 41.43
C VAL A 561 4.47 -29.53 42.50
N ILE A 562 3.71 -30.47 43.06
CA ILE A 562 2.90 -30.23 44.24
C ILE A 562 3.76 -30.63 45.44
N ALA A 563 4.08 -29.67 46.31
CA ALA A 563 4.95 -29.87 47.46
C ALA A 563 4.29 -29.37 48.75
N GLY A 564 4.43 -30.13 49.83
CA GLY A 564 3.90 -29.77 51.15
C GLY A 564 4.97 -29.17 52.05
N ARG A 565 4.64 -28.20 52.90
CA ARG A 565 5.60 -27.64 53.86
C ARG A 565 6.00 -28.64 54.95
N ALA A 566 7.21 -28.50 55.47
CA ALA A 566 7.65 -29.18 56.67
C ALA A 566 6.83 -28.71 57.88
N GLY A 567 6.40 -29.66 58.70
CA GLY A 567 5.48 -29.43 59.82
C GLY A 567 4.08 -30.03 59.62
N LEU A 568 3.71 -30.39 58.39
CA LEU A 568 2.57 -31.28 58.17
C LEU A 568 2.93 -32.72 58.60
N SER A 569 1.98 -33.46 59.17
CA SER A 569 2.25 -34.84 59.57
C SER A 569 2.65 -35.69 58.36
N SER A 570 3.69 -36.53 58.48
CA SER A 570 4.14 -37.42 57.39
C SER A 570 3.01 -38.34 56.91
N ARG A 571 2.04 -38.64 57.79
CA ARG A 571 0.81 -39.38 57.45
C ARG A 571 -0.09 -38.58 56.49
N LEU A 572 -0.23 -37.28 56.67
CA LEU A 572 -1.01 -36.41 55.79
C LEU A 572 -0.33 -36.26 54.43
N LEU A 573 0.98 -36.00 54.40
CA LEU A 573 1.76 -35.88 53.16
C LEU A 573 1.71 -37.18 52.34
N SER A 574 1.92 -38.34 52.98
CA SER A 574 1.78 -39.66 52.35
C SER A 574 0.38 -39.90 51.80
N LYS A 575 -0.66 -39.48 52.52
CA LYS A 575 -2.05 -39.61 52.08
C LYS A 575 -2.38 -38.67 50.92
N LEU A 576 -1.89 -37.43 50.92
CA LEU A 576 -2.05 -36.48 49.81
C LEU A 576 -1.43 -37.06 48.54
N LYS A 577 -0.17 -37.49 48.62
CA LYS A 577 0.56 -38.15 47.53
C LYS A 577 -0.22 -39.33 46.95
N GLN A 578 -0.68 -40.25 47.80
CA GLN A 578 -1.49 -41.39 47.35
C GLN A 578 -2.82 -40.99 46.70
N ASN A 579 -3.47 -39.91 47.15
CA ASN A 579 -4.76 -39.50 46.59
C ASN A 579 -4.62 -38.73 45.28
N PHE A 580 -3.54 -37.96 45.07
CA PHE A 580 -3.21 -37.44 43.74
C PHE A 580 -2.97 -38.58 42.74
N ILE A 581 -2.20 -39.61 43.11
CA ILE A 581 -1.95 -40.79 42.26
C ILE A 581 -3.22 -41.63 42.06
N LYS A 582 -4.14 -41.71 43.04
CA LYS A 582 -5.42 -42.43 42.86
C LYS A 582 -6.42 -41.66 41.99
N LEU A 583 -6.33 -40.33 41.97
CA LEU A 583 -7.21 -39.47 41.19
C LEU A 583 -7.07 -39.74 39.69
N SER A 584 -5.88 -40.15 39.24
CA SER A 584 -5.62 -40.56 37.87
C SER A 584 -6.06 -42.00 37.57
N GLN A 585 -5.97 -42.91 38.54
CA GLN A 585 -6.33 -44.33 38.37
C GLN A 585 -7.85 -44.57 38.35
N LYS A 586 -8.66 -43.67 38.90
CA LYS A 586 -10.15 -43.74 38.88
C LYS A 586 -10.74 -43.13 37.60
N SER A 587 -10.69 -43.95 36.56
CA SER A 587 -11.49 -43.89 35.32
C SER A 587 -11.00 -42.98 34.20
N ALA A 588 -11.03 -43.54 33.00
CA ALA A 588 -10.88 -42.94 31.68
C ALA A 588 -11.89 -41.80 31.36
N ASN A 589 -12.55 -41.21 32.35
CA ASN A 589 -13.56 -40.15 32.25
C ASN A 589 -13.55 -39.20 33.48
N ASN A 590 -12.40 -39.00 34.15
CA ASN A 590 -12.32 -37.97 35.19
C ASN A 590 -12.24 -36.57 34.55
N ASN A 591 -13.40 -35.99 34.25
CA ASN A 591 -13.57 -34.68 33.59
C ASN A 591 -12.70 -33.57 34.21
N VAL A 592 -12.34 -33.67 35.50
CA VAL A 592 -11.56 -32.65 36.21
C VAL A 592 -10.10 -32.59 35.75
N LEU A 593 -9.44 -33.73 35.53
CA LEU A 593 -8.04 -33.77 35.06
C LEU A 593 -7.94 -33.41 33.58
N THR A 594 -8.82 -33.99 32.75
CA THR A 594 -8.89 -33.69 31.31
C THR A 594 -9.15 -32.21 31.06
N ASN A 595 -10.01 -31.56 31.86
CA ASN A 595 -10.25 -30.11 31.74
C ASN A 595 -8.99 -29.27 32.03
N ALA A 596 -8.09 -29.76 32.89
CA ALA A 596 -6.82 -29.12 33.21
C ALA A 596 -5.70 -29.49 32.22
N GLY A 597 -5.96 -30.38 31.26
CA GLY A 597 -4.94 -30.93 30.36
C GLY A 597 -3.95 -31.85 31.06
N ILE A 598 -4.32 -32.44 32.20
CA ILE A 598 -3.47 -33.35 32.98
C ILE A 598 -3.95 -34.78 32.74
N ASP A 599 -3.03 -35.67 32.40
CA ASP A 599 -3.31 -37.09 32.16
C ASP A 599 -3.21 -37.92 33.44
N ASP A 600 -2.18 -37.67 34.25
CA ASP A 600 -1.84 -38.48 35.43
C ASP A 600 -1.05 -37.63 36.46
N PHE A 601 -0.79 -38.18 37.64
CA PHE A 601 0.18 -37.69 38.63
C PHE A 601 1.14 -38.82 39.00
N VAL A 602 2.44 -38.54 38.91
CA VAL A 602 3.50 -39.46 39.35
C VAL A 602 4.16 -38.96 40.62
N GLU A 603 4.73 -39.87 41.39
CA GLU A 603 5.56 -39.54 42.55
C GLU A 603 6.75 -38.65 42.13
N SER A 604 7.00 -37.61 42.91
CA SER A 604 8.08 -36.65 42.69
C SER A 604 9.06 -36.67 43.86
N ASP A 605 10.32 -36.37 43.57
CA ASP A 605 11.41 -36.26 44.54
C ASP A 605 12.21 -34.97 44.30
N ASP A 606 13.02 -34.58 45.28
CA ASP A 606 13.79 -33.33 45.19
C ASP A 606 14.90 -33.39 44.13
N GLN A 607 15.44 -34.60 43.88
CA GLN A 607 16.52 -34.85 42.92
C GLN A 607 16.06 -34.62 41.47
N THR A 608 14.76 -34.79 41.20
CA THR A 608 14.14 -34.49 39.91
C THR A 608 14.41 -33.04 39.47
N PHE A 609 14.59 -32.12 40.42
CA PHE A 609 14.80 -30.69 40.17
C PHE A 609 16.28 -30.26 40.14
N ASP A 610 17.25 -31.18 40.29
CA ASP A 610 18.68 -30.87 40.21
C ASP A 610 19.07 -30.32 38.84
N ILE A 611 18.38 -30.75 37.79
CA ILE A 611 18.54 -30.20 36.44
C ILE A 611 18.17 -28.71 36.39
N VAL A 612 17.11 -28.31 37.09
CA VAL A 612 16.70 -26.90 37.18
C VAL A 612 17.72 -26.09 37.98
N ARG A 613 18.24 -26.63 39.09
CA ARG A 613 19.32 -26.01 39.89
C ARG A 613 20.58 -25.76 39.07
N LYS A 614 20.98 -26.74 38.24
CA LYS A 614 22.14 -26.64 37.34
C LYS A 614 22.03 -25.47 36.36
N TYR A 615 20.86 -25.26 35.76
CA TYR A 615 20.65 -24.21 34.76
C TYR A 615 20.31 -22.84 35.36
N ARG A 616 19.83 -22.76 36.59
CA ARG A 616 19.56 -21.47 37.24
C ARG A 616 20.85 -20.75 37.68
N ASN A 617 21.83 -21.51 38.19
CA ASN A 617 23.03 -20.96 38.83
C ASN A 617 24.18 -20.65 37.84
N ASN A 618 23.97 -20.88 36.55
CA ASN A 618 24.88 -20.58 35.43
C ASN A 618 24.21 -19.56 34.50
#